data_AF-A0A3D5PRL6-F1
#
_entry.id   AF-A0A3D5PRL6-F1
#
_cell.length_a   1.000
_cell.length_b   1.000
_cell.length_c   1.000
_cell.angle_alpha   90.00
_cell.angle_beta   90.00
_cell.angle_gamma   90.00
#
_symmetry.space_group_name_H-M   'P 1'
#
loop_
_entity.id
_entity.type
_entity.pdbx_description
1 polymer ?
#
loop_
_entity_poly.entity_id
_entity_poly.type
_entity_poly.pdbx_seq_one_letter_code
_entity_poly.pdbx_strand_id
1 'polypeptide(L)'
;MINLRQKTEAVFSDAISIPPTPSDMDESEWLTRLELAACYRLVDHYGWTSVVYNHITLRVPGTNEFLINPFGLRYDEISASNLIRVDVDGNKKSESKWPVNKAGYLIHSKLHQAREDLHCIIHTHEPVSQALCALQSQAIPLTQEGCQLYER
;
A
#
# COMPACT_ATOMS: atom_id res chain seq x y z
N MET A 1 -14.96 -3.65 2.51
CA MET A 1 -14.17 -3.66 1.24
C MET A 1 -14.70 -2.57 0.34
N ILE A 2 -13.80 -1.75 -0.21
CA ILE A 2 -14.18 -0.69 -1.15
C ILE A 2 -14.28 -1.34 -2.54
N ASN A 3 -15.45 -1.28 -3.17
CA ASN A 3 -15.64 -1.75 -4.53
C ASN A 3 -15.30 -0.59 -5.47
N LEU A 4 -14.09 -0.62 -6.07
CA LEU A 4 -13.65 0.39 -7.02
C LEU A 4 -14.68 0.64 -8.13
N ARG A 5 -15.24 -0.41 -8.75
CA ARG A 5 -16.24 -0.27 -9.83
C ARG A 5 -17.44 0.56 -9.37
N GLN A 6 -18.02 0.22 -8.21
CA GLN A 6 -19.18 0.94 -7.65
C GLN A 6 -18.87 2.39 -7.26
N LYS A 7 -17.65 2.70 -6.78
CA LYS A 7 -17.26 4.08 -6.45
C LYS A 7 -16.91 4.91 -7.68
N THR A 8 -16.24 4.33 -8.68
CA THR A 8 -16.00 5.03 -9.95
C THR A 8 -17.32 5.41 -10.61
N GLU A 9 -18.28 4.49 -10.69
CA GLU A 9 -19.61 4.78 -11.25
C GLU A 9 -20.37 5.86 -10.46
N ALA A 10 -20.20 5.91 -9.14
CA ALA A 10 -20.90 6.86 -8.28
C ALA A 10 -20.30 8.28 -8.25
N VAL A 11 -19.01 8.44 -8.58
CA VAL A 11 -18.28 9.72 -8.41
C VAL A 11 -17.75 10.29 -9.72
N PHE A 12 -17.38 9.44 -10.68
CA PHE A 12 -16.86 9.82 -11.98
C PHE A 12 -17.76 9.24 -13.05
N SER A 13 -18.56 10.09 -13.71
CA SER A 13 -19.55 9.70 -14.72
C SER A 13 -18.98 8.91 -15.91
N ASP A 14 -17.65 8.87 -16.05
CA ASP A 14 -16.94 8.04 -17.00
C ASP A 14 -16.33 6.82 -16.28
N ALA A 15 -16.82 5.63 -16.61
CA ALA A 15 -16.27 4.38 -16.12
C ALA A 15 -14.78 4.27 -16.53
N ILE A 16 -13.87 4.33 -15.55
CA ILE A 16 -12.46 4.04 -15.79
C ILE A 16 -12.36 2.59 -16.27
N SER A 17 -11.87 2.39 -17.49
CA SER A 17 -11.61 1.06 -18.02
C SER A 17 -10.51 0.39 -17.21
N ILE A 18 -10.85 -0.66 -16.48
CA ILE A 18 -9.86 -1.47 -15.74
C ILE A 18 -9.38 -2.65 -16.60
N PRO A 19 -8.09 -3.00 -16.55
CA PRO A 19 -7.58 -4.17 -17.27
C PRO A 19 -8.27 -5.46 -16.81
N PRO A 20 -8.50 -6.43 -17.71
CA PRO A 20 -9.12 -7.69 -17.35
C PRO A 20 -8.25 -8.49 -16.38
N THR A 21 -8.89 -9.30 -15.54
CA THR A 21 -8.23 -10.23 -14.63
C THR A 21 -7.42 -11.27 -15.40
N PRO A 22 -6.14 -11.51 -15.06
CA PRO A 22 -5.36 -12.62 -15.60
C PRO A 22 -6.04 -13.97 -15.35
N SER A 23 -5.92 -14.92 -16.28
CA SER A 23 -6.60 -16.22 -16.19
C SER A 23 -6.19 -17.09 -15.00
N ASP A 24 -5.01 -16.84 -14.45
CA ASP A 24 -4.39 -17.57 -13.34
C ASP A 24 -4.57 -16.87 -11.98
N MET A 25 -5.42 -15.83 -11.90
CA MET A 25 -5.58 -15.01 -10.71
C MET A 25 -7.06 -14.80 -10.38
N ASP A 26 -7.38 -14.79 -9.07
CA ASP A 26 -8.71 -14.45 -8.60
C ASP A 26 -9.05 -12.97 -8.87
N GLU A 27 -10.31 -12.66 -9.18
CA GLU A 27 -10.76 -11.29 -9.47
C GLU A 27 -10.56 -10.36 -8.27
N SER A 28 -10.78 -10.85 -7.05
CA SER A 28 -10.60 -10.04 -5.84
C SER A 28 -9.13 -9.69 -5.60
N GLU A 29 -8.21 -10.63 -5.82
CA GLU A 29 -6.78 -10.35 -5.74
C GLU A 29 -6.36 -9.35 -6.83
N TRP A 30 -6.84 -9.51 -8.06
CA TRP A 30 -6.49 -8.61 -9.15
C TRP A 30 -6.94 -7.18 -8.90
N LEU A 31 -8.17 -6.98 -8.43
CA LEU A 31 -8.65 -5.65 -8.01
C LEU A 31 -7.80 -5.07 -6.89
N THR A 32 -7.44 -5.89 -5.89
CA THR A 32 -6.55 -5.47 -4.79
C THR A 32 -5.16 -5.04 -5.31
N ARG A 33 -4.62 -5.75 -6.31
CA ARG A 33 -3.35 -5.38 -6.97
C ARG A 33 -3.46 -4.07 -7.73
N LEU A 34 -4.57 -3.81 -8.42
CA LEU A 34 -4.82 -2.55 -9.12
C LEU A 34 -4.92 -1.38 -8.12
N GLU A 35 -5.66 -1.54 -7.02
CA GLU A 35 -5.75 -0.55 -5.95
C GLU A 35 -4.39 -0.22 -5.36
N LEU A 36 -3.64 -1.24 -4.98
CA LEU A 36 -2.33 -1.06 -4.37
C LEU A 36 -1.34 -0.43 -5.36
N ALA A 37 -1.34 -0.86 -6.62
CA ALA A 37 -0.48 -0.25 -7.64
C ALA A 37 -0.82 1.24 -7.84
N ALA A 38 -2.10 1.61 -7.90
CA ALA A 38 -2.53 3.01 -7.96
C ALA A 38 -2.07 3.79 -6.73
N CYS A 39 -2.15 3.21 -5.53
CA CYS A 39 -1.62 3.81 -4.30
C CYS A 39 -0.12 4.09 -4.40
N TYR A 40 0.69 3.13 -4.85
CA TYR A 40 2.12 3.34 -5.10
C TYR A 40 2.38 4.51 -6.06
N ARG A 41 1.63 4.58 -7.17
CA ARG A 41 1.75 5.68 -8.15
C ARG A 41 1.36 7.04 -7.59
N LEU A 42 0.33 7.10 -6.73
CA LEU A 42 -0.06 8.34 -6.07
C LEU A 42 1.01 8.80 -5.07
N VAL A 43 1.58 7.87 -4.29
CA VAL A 43 2.65 8.18 -3.33
C VAL A 43 3.90 8.71 -4.05
N ASP A 44 4.23 8.15 -5.22
CA ASP A 44 5.27 8.70 -6.11
C ASP A 44 4.91 10.09 -6.64
N HIS A 45 3.69 10.27 -7.15
CA HIS A 45 3.21 11.55 -7.68
C HIS A 45 3.30 12.69 -6.66
N TYR A 46 2.98 12.41 -5.38
CA TYR A 46 3.08 13.39 -4.29
C TYR A 46 4.51 13.54 -3.72
N GLY A 47 5.50 12.80 -4.22
CA GLY A 47 6.90 12.92 -3.80
C GLY A 47 7.20 12.34 -2.42
N TRP A 48 6.37 11.44 -1.90
CA TRP A 48 6.53 10.84 -0.56
C TRP A 48 7.50 9.65 -0.53
N THR A 49 8.23 9.44 -1.63
CA THR A 49 9.10 8.28 -1.85
C THR A 49 10.52 8.50 -1.32
N SER A 50 11.18 7.41 -0.93
CA SER A 50 12.63 7.38 -0.69
C SER A 50 13.26 6.21 -1.44
N VAL A 51 13.78 6.50 -2.63
CA VAL A 51 14.45 5.55 -3.55
C VAL A 51 13.65 4.24 -3.68
N VAL A 52 14.07 3.15 -3.03
CA VAL A 52 13.43 1.83 -3.07
C VAL A 52 13.07 1.28 -1.68
N TYR A 53 13.14 2.12 -0.64
CA TYR A 53 13.11 1.67 0.75
C TYR A 53 11.73 1.72 1.42
N ASN A 54 10.79 2.47 0.84
CA ASN A 54 9.41 2.49 1.34
C ASN A 54 8.69 1.17 1.04
N HIS A 55 7.61 0.91 1.77
CA HIS A 55 6.76 -0.26 1.57
C HIS A 55 5.30 0.02 1.97
N ILE A 56 4.38 -0.50 1.17
CA ILE A 56 2.93 -0.46 1.41
C ILE A 56 2.40 -1.88 1.32
N THR A 57 1.61 -2.30 2.31
CA THR A 57 0.94 -3.61 2.26
C THR A 57 -0.56 -3.47 2.21
N LEU A 58 -1.19 -4.30 1.39
CA LEU A 58 -2.64 -4.42 1.29
C LEU A 58 -3.04 -5.89 1.42
N ARG A 59 -3.95 -6.19 2.36
CA ARG A 59 -4.47 -7.54 2.60
C ARG A 59 -5.31 -8.01 1.41
N VAL A 60 -5.06 -9.24 0.95
CA VAL A 60 -5.90 -9.88 -0.06
C VAL A 60 -7.21 -10.34 0.61
N PRO A 61 -8.39 -9.93 0.10
CA PRO A 61 -9.68 -10.28 0.67
C PRO A 61 -9.86 -11.77 0.98
N GLY A 62 -10.41 -12.08 2.17
CA GLY A 62 -10.69 -13.46 2.56
C GLY A 62 -9.46 -14.29 2.94
N THR A 63 -8.27 -13.67 3.01
CA THR A 63 -7.02 -14.35 3.34
C THR A 63 -6.23 -13.65 4.46
N ASN A 64 -5.20 -14.32 4.95
CA ASN A 64 -4.13 -13.74 5.77
C ASN A 64 -2.84 -13.52 4.97
N GLU A 65 -3.00 -13.23 3.67
CA GLU A 65 -1.91 -12.89 2.75
C GLU A 65 -1.99 -11.41 2.35
N PHE A 66 -0.83 -10.84 2.01
CA PHE A 66 -0.66 -9.42 1.76
C PHE A 66 0.10 -9.19 0.46
N LEU A 67 -0.25 -8.12 -0.25
CA LEU A 67 0.52 -7.65 -1.38
C LEU A 67 1.56 -6.63 -0.92
N ILE A 68 2.76 -6.65 -1.50
CA ILE A 68 3.85 -5.69 -1.25
C ILE A 68 4.65 -5.43 -2.53
N ASN A 69 5.36 -4.30 -2.60
CA ASN A 69 6.26 -4.00 -3.71
C ASN A 69 7.45 -4.97 -3.80
N PRO A 70 7.91 -5.28 -5.02
CA PRO A 70 9.22 -5.88 -5.23
C PRO A 70 10.34 -4.96 -4.74
N PHE A 71 11.23 -5.47 -3.91
CA PHE A 71 12.37 -4.70 -3.43
C PHE A 71 13.40 -4.53 -4.54
N GLY A 72 13.70 -3.26 -4.87
CA GLY A 72 14.59 -2.87 -5.97
C GLY A 72 13.89 -2.07 -7.07
N LEU A 73 12.55 -2.03 -7.09
CA LEU A 73 11.80 -1.13 -7.96
C LEU A 73 11.44 0.16 -7.22
N ARG A 74 11.48 1.27 -7.96
CA ARG A 74 10.91 2.55 -7.53
C ARG A 74 9.39 2.53 -7.65
N TYR A 75 8.72 3.45 -6.96
CA TYR A 75 7.25 3.48 -6.91
C TYR A 75 6.61 3.82 -8.28
N ASP A 76 7.30 4.60 -9.13
CA ASP A 76 6.94 4.86 -10.53
C ASP A 76 7.09 3.65 -11.47
N GLU A 77 7.67 2.55 -11.00
CA GLU A 77 7.81 1.29 -11.75
C GLU A 77 6.78 0.24 -11.30
N ILE A 78 6.04 0.49 -10.22
CA ILE A 78 5.09 -0.48 -9.65
C ILE A 78 3.89 -0.65 -10.56
N SER A 79 3.44 -1.88 -10.76
CA SER A 79 2.24 -2.23 -11.51
C SER A 79 1.53 -3.39 -10.83
N ALA A 80 0.24 -3.57 -11.13
CA ALA A 80 -0.55 -4.65 -10.51
C ALA A 80 0.09 -6.04 -10.70
N SER A 81 0.70 -6.27 -11.86
CA SER A 81 1.33 -7.54 -12.23
C SER A 81 2.69 -7.78 -11.57
N ASN A 82 3.39 -6.75 -11.08
CA ASN A 82 4.72 -6.92 -10.46
C ASN A 82 4.72 -6.93 -8.92
N LEU A 83 3.57 -6.68 -8.29
CA LEU A 83 3.38 -6.84 -6.85
C LEU A 83 3.59 -8.29 -6.42
N ILE A 84 4.12 -8.47 -5.21
CA ILE A 84 4.42 -9.78 -4.63
C ILE A 84 3.38 -10.08 -3.57
N ARG A 85 2.75 -11.26 -3.63
CA ARG A 85 1.90 -11.79 -2.55
C ARG A 85 2.79 -12.49 -1.52
N VAL A 86 2.61 -12.19 -0.25
CA VAL A 86 3.37 -12.76 0.87
C VAL A 86 2.43 -13.23 1.98
N ASP A 87 2.86 -14.24 2.73
CA ASP A 87 2.18 -14.65 3.96
C ASP A 87 2.51 -13.72 5.13
N VAL A 88 1.92 -14.01 6.29
CA VAL A 88 2.13 -13.25 7.52
C VAL A 88 3.60 -13.19 7.96
N ASP A 89 4.42 -14.18 7.61
CA ASP A 89 5.85 -14.25 7.96
C ASP A 89 6.76 -13.63 6.88
N GLY A 90 6.18 -13.16 5.77
CA GLY A 90 6.90 -12.50 4.68
C GLY A 90 7.50 -13.48 3.68
N ASN A 91 7.03 -14.73 3.65
CA ASN A 91 7.40 -15.67 2.61
C ASN A 91 6.54 -15.42 1.36
N LYS A 92 7.17 -15.52 0.18
CA LYS A 92 6.47 -15.31 -1.09
C LYS A 92 5.42 -16.41 -1.32
N LYS A 93 4.23 -15.98 -1.74
CA LYS A 93 3.08 -16.82 -2.12
C LYS A 93 2.68 -16.63 -3.59
N SER A 94 3.40 -15.78 -4.31
CA SER A 94 3.34 -15.62 -5.76
C SER A 94 4.75 -15.63 -6.34
N GLU A 95 4.87 -16.10 -7.58
CA GLU A 95 6.13 -16.07 -8.32
C GLU A 95 6.60 -14.63 -8.54
N SER A 96 7.89 -14.37 -8.27
CA SER A 96 8.52 -13.09 -8.57
C SER A 96 10.03 -13.21 -8.53
N LYS A 97 10.68 -12.70 -9.59
CA LYS A 97 12.14 -12.59 -9.68
C LYS A 97 12.75 -11.62 -8.66
N TRP A 98 11.94 -10.73 -8.09
CA TRP A 98 12.40 -9.68 -7.19
C TRP A 98 12.36 -10.14 -5.74
N PRO A 99 13.31 -9.73 -4.88
CA PRO A 99 13.24 -10.00 -3.46
C PRO A 99 12.10 -9.22 -2.78
N VAL A 100 11.76 -9.61 -1.56
CA VAL A 100 10.94 -8.82 -0.63
C VAL A 100 11.89 -8.26 0.44
N ASN A 101 11.75 -6.99 0.79
CA ASN A 101 12.48 -6.42 1.92
C ASN A 101 11.90 -6.97 3.24
N LYS A 102 12.42 -8.09 3.73
CA LYS A 102 11.94 -8.75 4.96
C LYS A 102 12.05 -7.86 6.20
N ALA A 103 13.09 -7.04 6.28
CA ALA A 103 13.27 -6.11 7.40
C ALA A 103 12.17 -5.03 7.40
N GLY A 104 11.88 -4.44 6.24
CA GLY A 104 10.78 -3.48 6.09
C GLY A 104 9.40 -4.10 6.33
N TYR A 105 9.19 -5.34 5.85
CA TYR A 105 7.92 -6.05 6.04
C TYR A 105 7.62 -6.41 7.50
N LEU A 106 8.63 -6.53 8.36
CA LEU A 106 8.44 -6.94 9.76
C LEU A 106 7.44 -6.04 10.52
N ILE A 107 7.48 -4.73 10.29
CA ILE A 107 6.55 -3.78 10.92
C ILE A 107 5.11 -4.05 10.45
N HIS A 108 4.94 -4.26 9.15
CA HIS A 108 3.64 -4.55 8.54
C HIS A 108 3.07 -5.87 9.06
N SER A 109 3.90 -6.91 9.13
CA SER A 109 3.52 -8.22 9.67
C SER A 109 2.98 -8.10 11.10
N LYS A 110 3.69 -7.38 11.98
CA LYS A 110 3.26 -7.22 13.38
C LYS A 110 1.97 -6.44 13.52
N LEU A 111 1.80 -5.37 12.76
CA LEU A 111 0.57 -4.58 12.77
C LEU A 111 -0.62 -5.38 12.23
N HIS A 112 -0.45 -6.09 11.10
CA HIS A 112 -1.51 -6.93 10.53
C HIS A 112 -1.92 -8.10 11.42
N GLN A 113 -1.00 -8.63 12.23
CA GLN A 113 -1.29 -9.65 13.26
C GLN A 113 -2.01 -9.05 14.46
N ALA A 114 -1.61 -7.87 14.91
CA ALA A 114 -2.19 -7.21 16.08
C ALA A 114 -3.56 -6.58 15.79
N ARG A 115 -3.84 -6.25 14.53
CA ARG A 115 -5.01 -5.47 14.11
C ARG A 115 -5.57 -6.01 12.79
N GLU A 116 -6.52 -6.92 12.89
CA GLU A 116 -7.20 -7.51 11.73
C GLU A 116 -8.01 -6.48 10.93
N ASP A 117 -8.45 -5.39 11.58
CA ASP A 117 -9.18 -4.29 10.95
C ASP A 117 -8.30 -3.39 10.07
N LEU A 118 -6.97 -3.45 10.23
CA LEU A 118 -6.03 -2.76 9.35
C LEU A 118 -5.83 -3.59 8.08
N HIS A 119 -6.51 -3.20 7.01
CA HIS A 119 -6.34 -3.84 5.69
C HIS A 119 -5.15 -3.30 4.92
N CYS A 120 -4.84 -2.02 5.08
CA CYS A 120 -3.75 -1.33 4.39
C CYS A 120 -2.83 -0.68 5.41
N ILE A 121 -1.52 -0.80 5.21
CA ILE A 121 -0.50 -0.12 6.00
C ILE A 121 0.46 0.55 5.03
N ILE A 122 0.65 1.85 5.19
CA ILE A 122 1.53 2.68 4.37
C ILE A 122 2.68 3.15 5.26
N HIS A 123 3.91 2.82 4.89
CA HIS A 123 5.12 3.38 5.50
C HIS A 123 5.85 4.24 4.46
N THR A 124 6.10 5.51 4.81
CA THR A 124 6.78 6.45 3.92
C THR A 124 7.94 7.16 4.62
N HIS A 125 8.86 7.61 3.80
CA HIS A 125 10.02 8.41 4.16
C HIS A 125 9.89 9.81 3.53
N GLU A 126 8.72 10.43 3.65
CA GLU A 126 8.48 11.79 3.18
C GLU A 126 9.36 12.78 3.99
N PRO A 127 10.12 13.68 3.34
CA PRO A 127 11.14 14.48 4.02
C PRO A 127 10.65 15.35 5.19
N VAL A 128 9.49 16.00 5.07
CA VAL A 128 8.93 16.86 6.13
C VAL A 128 8.54 16.01 7.34
N SER A 129 7.87 14.88 7.10
CA SER A 129 7.47 13.92 8.13
C SER A 129 8.68 13.34 8.85
N GLN A 130 9.73 12.97 8.12
CA GLN A 130 10.98 12.51 8.72
C GLN A 130 11.64 13.58 9.60
N ALA A 131 11.69 14.83 9.12
CA ALA A 131 12.26 15.93 9.90
C ALA A 131 11.49 16.15 11.21
N LEU A 132 10.15 16.10 11.17
CA LEU A 132 9.32 16.20 12.37
C LEU A 132 9.57 15.04 13.34
N CYS A 133 9.69 13.81 12.84
CA CYS A 133 9.99 12.63 13.68
C CYS A 133 11.38 12.68 14.34
N ALA A 134 12.31 13.47 13.82
CA ALA A 134 13.65 13.66 14.40
C ALA A 134 13.68 14.69 15.53
N LEU A 135 12.59 15.43 15.76
CA LEU A 135 12.49 16.44 16.80
C LEU A 135 11.85 15.87 18.07
N GLN A 136 12.29 16.37 19.23
CA GLN A 136 11.58 16.14 20.50
C GLN A 136 10.42 17.14 20.64
N SER A 137 9.45 17.06 19.73
CA SER A 137 8.28 17.93 19.68
C SER A 137 6.99 17.14 19.51
N GLN A 138 5.89 17.67 20.02
CA GLN A 138 4.56 17.11 19.76
C GLN A 138 4.10 17.53 18.36
N ALA A 139 3.34 16.65 17.70
CA ALA A 139 2.60 17.02 16.49
C ALA A 139 1.41 17.89 16.89
N ILE A 140 1.55 19.21 16.74
CA ILE A 140 0.48 20.17 17.06
C ILE A 140 -0.33 20.43 15.79
N PRO A 141 -1.65 20.20 15.78
CA PRO A 141 -2.49 20.49 14.62
C PRO A 141 -2.70 22.00 14.47
N LEU A 142 -1.99 22.60 13.51
CA LEU A 142 -2.06 24.05 13.23
C LEU A 142 -2.93 24.37 12.00
N THR A 143 -3.45 23.36 11.32
CA THR A 143 -4.35 23.49 10.16
C THR A 143 -5.62 22.69 10.37
N GLN A 144 -6.68 23.04 9.63
CA GLN A 144 -7.95 22.33 9.69
C GLN A 144 -7.80 20.83 9.37
N GLU A 145 -6.97 20.50 8.40
CA GLU A 145 -6.66 19.11 8.01
C GLU A 145 -5.89 18.39 9.12
N GLY A 146 -4.94 19.07 9.76
CA GLY A 146 -4.16 18.51 10.86
C GLY A 146 -5.00 18.14 12.08
N CYS A 147 -6.10 18.86 12.34
CA CYS A 147 -7.02 18.57 13.45
C CYS A 147 -7.63 17.15 13.38
N GLN A 148 -7.59 16.48 12.23
CA GLN A 148 -8.00 15.07 12.10
C GLN A 148 -7.14 14.11 12.93
N LEU A 149 -5.97 14.53 13.39
CA LEU A 149 -5.03 13.71 14.17
C LEU A 149 -4.95 14.11 15.65
N TYR A 150 -5.77 15.06 16.10
CA TYR A 150 -5.76 15.53 17.49
C TYR A 150 -6.32 14.47 18.46
N GLU A 151 -5.58 14.18 19.54
CA GLU A 151 -5.95 13.24 20.61
C GLU A 151 -6.36 11.82 20.13
N ARG A 152 -5.77 11.36 19.03
CA ARG A 152 -5.93 9.99 18.51
C ARG A 152 -4.85 9.04 18.98
#